data_AF-A0AAD3E553-F1
#
_entry.id   AF-A0AAD3E553-F1
#
_cell.length_a   1.000
_cell.length_b   1.000
_cell.length_c   1.000
_cell.angle_alpha   90.00
_cell.angle_beta   90.00
_cell.angle_gamma   90.00
#
_symmetry.space_group_name_H-M   'P 1'
#
loop_
_entity.id
_entity.type
_entity.pdbx_description
1 polymer ?
#
loop_
_entity_poly.entity_id
_entity_poly.type
_entity_poly.pdbx_seq_one_letter_code
_entity_poly.pdbx_strand_id
1 'polypeptide(L)'
;QLVYRRAEALPAELEGATLTDYGAEDEAPAQLPSAADRAVEEVGPFENYIKGILQNYGGLPLDRLNHMLRLFVVSTPKYDKTPEQLQAFLQVLISREVVVLDNNSIYRLAGQRAAG
;
A
#
# COMPACT_ATOMS: atom_id res chain seq x y z
N GLN A 1 30.79 39.48 23.38
CA GLN A 1 30.73 39.21 21.93
C GLN A 1 31.80 38.18 21.59
N LEU A 2 31.40 36.95 21.30
CA LEU A 2 32.25 35.89 20.76
C LEU A 2 31.35 35.05 19.85
N VAL A 3 31.67 35.11 18.56
CA VAL A 3 30.94 34.46 17.46
C VAL A 3 31.94 33.50 16.84
N TYR A 4 31.63 32.20 16.82
CA TYR A 4 32.02 31.23 15.77
C TYR A 4 31.46 29.85 16.19
N ARG A 5 30.60 29.17 15.42
CA ARG A 5 30.65 28.61 14.05
C ARG A 5 31.03 27.11 14.10
N ARG A 6 30.02 26.29 13.76
CA ARG A 6 30.00 25.00 13.05
C ARG A 6 31.31 24.23 12.85
N ALA A 7 31.32 22.97 13.32
CA ALA A 7 31.96 21.78 12.71
C ALA A 7 31.18 20.57 13.26
N GLU A 8 30.32 19.92 12.46
CA GLU A 8 30.62 18.77 11.59
C GLU A 8 30.85 17.44 12.32
N ALA A 9 30.16 16.42 11.78
CA ALA A 9 30.27 14.98 11.98
C ALA A 9 29.75 14.40 13.31
N LEU A 10 28.57 13.78 13.23
CA LEU A 10 28.16 12.68 14.11
C LEU A 10 29.07 11.48 13.81
N PRO A 11 29.84 10.96 14.78
CA PRO A 11 30.29 9.58 14.70
C PRO A 11 29.11 8.67 15.04
N ALA A 12 28.77 7.81 14.10
CA ALA A 12 27.89 6.69 14.28
C ALA A 12 28.67 5.60 15.01
N GLU A 13 28.40 5.39 16.29
CA GLU A 13 28.69 4.12 16.95
C GLU A 13 27.68 3.93 18.08
N LEU A 14 26.77 2.99 17.81
CA LEU A 14 25.86 2.38 18.77
C LEU A 14 26.71 1.67 19.83
N GLU A 15 26.36 1.79 21.10
CA GLU A 15 26.19 0.62 21.98
C GLU A 15 25.91 1.02 23.44
N GLY A 16 24.92 0.32 24.01
CA GLY A 16 25.07 -0.19 25.37
C GLY A 16 24.40 0.61 26.48
N ALA A 17 23.27 0.06 26.94
CA ALA A 17 22.78 0.08 28.32
C ALA A 17 22.23 1.43 28.84
N THR A 18 21.17 1.52 29.63
CA THR A 18 20.21 0.61 30.27
C THR A 18 19.24 1.59 30.93
N LEU A 19 17.94 1.51 30.67
CA LEU A 19 16.92 2.21 31.46
C LEU A 19 15.75 1.26 31.65
N THR A 20 15.82 0.45 32.71
CA THR A 20 14.99 0.55 33.94
C THR A 20 13.56 0.02 33.77
N ASP A 21 13.45 -1.29 33.98
CA ASP A 21 12.63 -1.98 34.99
C ASP A 21 11.42 -1.26 35.65
N TYR A 22 10.34 -2.04 35.78
CA TYR A 22 9.06 -1.87 36.50
C TYR A 22 7.92 -1.05 35.89
N GLY A 23 7.13 -1.74 35.05
CA GLY A 23 5.70 -1.50 34.84
C GLY A 23 5.09 -2.71 34.13
N ALA A 24 4.52 -3.65 34.88
CA ALA A 24 3.85 -4.81 34.33
C ALA A 24 2.50 -4.41 33.73
N GLU A 25 2.51 -4.03 32.46
CA GLU A 25 1.35 -4.07 31.58
C GLU A 25 1.84 -4.67 30.25
N ASP A 26 1.07 -5.61 29.73
CA ASP A 26 1.31 -6.40 28.52
C ASP A 26 1.37 -5.50 27.28
N GLU A 27 2.42 -4.68 27.16
CA GLU A 27 2.67 -3.88 25.97
C GLU A 27 3.31 -4.81 24.94
N ALA A 28 2.44 -5.54 24.23
CA ALA A 28 2.81 -6.18 22.99
C ALA A 28 3.61 -5.15 22.18
N PRO A 29 4.85 -5.47 21.74
CA PRO A 29 5.69 -4.50 21.05
C PRO A 29 4.87 -3.92 19.91
N ALA A 30 4.79 -2.59 19.82
CA ALA A 30 4.03 -1.90 18.78
C ALA A 30 4.54 -2.40 17.41
N GLN A 31 3.82 -3.39 16.85
CA GLN A 31 4.17 -3.99 15.57
C GLN A 31 3.86 -2.94 14.51
N LEU A 32 4.91 -2.32 13.98
CA LEU A 32 4.76 -1.44 12.84
C LEU A 32 4.00 -2.19 11.74
N PRO A 33 2.91 -1.62 11.18
CA PRO A 33 2.12 -2.30 10.17
C PRO A 33 2.99 -2.63 8.95
N SER A 34 2.77 -3.81 8.39
CA SER A 34 3.48 -4.27 7.21
C SER A 34 3.16 -3.37 6.00
N ALA A 35 3.97 -3.45 4.95
CA ALA A 35 3.68 -2.70 3.71
C ALA A 35 2.31 -3.08 3.11
N ALA A 36 1.86 -4.32 3.29
CA ALA A 36 0.55 -4.77 2.84
C ALA A 36 -0.59 -4.12 3.66
N ASP A 37 -0.43 -4.04 4.99
CA ASP A 37 -1.43 -3.41 5.86
C ASP A 37 -1.61 -1.93 5.53
N ARG A 38 -0.51 -1.22 5.28
CA ARG A 38 -0.54 0.18 4.83
C ARG A 38 -1.25 0.32 3.49
N ALA A 39 -0.98 -0.57 2.54
CA ALA A 39 -1.66 -0.55 1.24
C ALA A 39 -3.18 -0.80 1.38
N VAL A 40 -3.61 -1.66 2.31
CA VAL A 40 -5.04 -1.87 2.60
C VAL A 40 -5.69 -0.62 3.15
N GLU A 41 -5.05 0.07 4.08
CA GLU A 41 -5.57 1.32 4.64
C GLU A 41 -5.64 2.44 3.58
N GLU A 42 -4.57 2.56 2.78
CA GLU A 42 -4.42 3.64 1.80
C GLU A 42 -5.23 3.43 0.52
N VAL A 43 -5.38 2.19 0.04
CA VAL A 43 -6.05 1.84 -1.22
C VAL A 43 -7.46 1.30 -0.99
N GLY A 44 -7.77 0.79 0.20
CA GLY A 44 -9.06 0.22 0.58
C GLY A 44 -10.29 1.06 0.23
N PRO A 45 -10.31 2.38 0.48
CA PRO A 45 -11.43 3.25 0.10
C PRO A 45 -11.75 3.24 -1.40
N PHE A 46 -10.80 2.79 -2.23
CA PHE A 46 -10.94 2.74 -3.68
C PHE A 46 -11.40 1.38 -4.23
N GLU A 47 -11.65 0.38 -3.38
CA GLU A 47 -12.03 -0.98 -3.81
C GLU A 47 -13.24 -0.98 -4.76
N ASN A 48 -14.28 -0.21 -4.46
CA ASN A 48 -15.47 -0.14 -5.32
C ASN A 48 -15.17 0.46 -6.70
N TYR A 49 -14.26 1.43 -6.79
CA TYR A 49 -13.83 1.98 -8.08
C TYR A 49 -13.00 0.98 -8.87
N ILE A 50 -12.10 0.25 -8.21
CA ILE A 50 -11.32 -0.83 -8.84
C ILE A 50 -12.27 -1.86 -9.44
N LYS A 51 -13.25 -2.33 -8.66
CA LYS A 51 -14.24 -3.30 -9.14
C LYS A 51 -15.05 -2.77 -10.31
N GLY A 52 -15.53 -1.53 -10.23
CA GLY A 52 -16.29 -0.90 -11.31
C GLY A 52 -15.49 -0.78 -12.60
N ILE A 53 -14.22 -0.38 -12.53
CA ILE A 53 -13.33 -0.31 -13.70
C ILE A 53 -13.11 -1.71 -14.28
N LEU A 54 -12.77 -2.70 -13.47
CA LEU A 54 -12.54 -4.07 -13.94
C LEU A 54 -13.81 -4.68 -14.57
N GLN A 55 -14.98 -4.42 -13.98
CA GLN A 55 -16.27 -4.85 -14.52
C GLN A 55 -16.55 -4.25 -15.90
N ASN A 56 -16.30 -2.94 -16.07
CA ASN A 56 -16.59 -2.21 -17.30
C ASN A 56 -15.65 -2.57 -18.46
N TYR A 57 -14.36 -2.78 -18.17
CA TYR A 57 -13.36 -3.11 -19.19
C TYR A 57 -13.14 -4.62 -19.37
N GLY A 58 -13.73 -5.45 -18.51
CA GLY A 58 -13.57 -6.91 -18.51
C GLY A 58 -12.19 -7.40 -18.03
N GLY A 59 -11.27 -6.48 -17.74
CA GLY A 59 -9.93 -6.77 -17.25
C GLY A 59 -8.91 -5.76 -17.73
N LEU A 60 -7.91 -5.44 -16.89
CA LEU A 60 -6.84 -4.50 -17.25
C LEU A 60 -5.48 -4.92 -16.66
N PRO A 61 -4.35 -4.62 -17.35
CA PRO A 61 -3.02 -4.71 -16.74
C PRO A 61 -2.86 -3.64 -15.64
N LEU A 62 -1.91 -3.86 -14.73
CA LEU A 62 -1.68 -3.02 -13.55
C LEU A 62 -1.59 -1.53 -13.87
N ASP A 63 -0.70 -1.17 -14.80
CA ASP A 63 -0.44 0.23 -15.15
C ASP A 63 -1.69 0.92 -15.70
N ARG A 64 -2.46 0.20 -16.53
CA ARG A 64 -3.69 0.75 -17.11
C ARG A 64 -4.77 0.91 -16.06
N LEU A 65 -4.91 -0.04 -15.13
CA LEU A 65 -5.83 0.09 -14.01
C LEU A 65 -5.47 1.29 -13.12
N ASN A 66 -4.19 1.45 -12.76
CA ASN A 66 -3.70 2.60 -11.99
C ASN A 66 -3.99 3.93 -12.72
N HIS A 67 -3.71 3.98 -14.02
CA HIS A 67 -3.97 5.16 -14.84
C HIS A 67 -5.46 5.50 -14.91
N MET A 68 -6.33 4.51 -15.14
CA MET A 68 -7.79 4.72 -15.16
C MET A 68 -8.30 5.25 -13.81
N LEU A 69 -7.82 4.71 -12.68
CA LEU A 69 -8.19 5.22 -11.35
C LEU A 69 -7.82 6.70 -11.18
N ARG A 70 -6.63 7.11 -11.63
CA ARG A 70 -6.20 8.52 -11.60
C ARG A 70 -7.07 9.44 -12.45
N LEU A 71 -7.59 8.96 -13.59
CA LEU A 71 -8.43 9.75 -14.48
C LEU A 71 -9.87 9.87 -13.99
N PHE A 72 -10.43 8.79 -13.41
CA PHE A 72 -11.85 8.74 -13.06
C PHE A 72 -12.14 9.04 -11.59
N VAL A 73 -11.18 8.86 -10.68
CA VAL A 73 -11.35 9.10 -9.24
C VAL A 73 -10.68 10.42 -8.84
N VAL A 74 -11.28 11.51 -9.31
CA VAL A 74 -10.75 12.89 -9.14
C VAL A 74 -11.35 13.63 -7.94
N SER A 75 -12.48 13.16 -7.41
CA SER A 75 -13.18 13.74 -6.25
C SER A 75 -12.61 13.20 -4.93
N THR A 76 -12.81 13.90 -3.81
CA THR A 76 -12.28 13.50 -2.50
C THR A 76 -12.88 12.18 -2.00
N PRO A 77 -12.07 11.16 -1.63
CA PRO A 77 -10.61 11.15 -1.71
C PRO A 77 -10.12 10.96 -3.15
N LYS A 78 -9.24 11.84 -3.61
CA LYS A 78 -8.62 11.75 -4.94
C LYS A 78 -7.68 10.55 -4.97
N TYR A 79 -7.66 9.80 -6.07
CA TYR A 79 -6.70 8.72 -6.25
C TYR A 79 -5.33 9.24 -6.71
N ASP A 80 -4.31 9.04 -5.88
CA ASP A 80 -2.92 9.48 -6.09
C ASP A 80 -1.88 8.39 -5.80
N LYS A 81 -2.30 7.13 -5.74
CA LYS A 81 -1.47 5.99 -5.33
C LYS A 81 -0.53 5.52 -6.45
N THR A 82 0.58 4.90 -6.06
CA THR A 82 1.55 4.31 -6.98
C THR A 82 1.08 2.93 -7.50
N PRO A 83 1.64 2.44 -8.62
CA PRO A 83 1.36 1.08 -9.10
C PRO A 83 1.68 0.01 -8.05
N GLU A 84 2.72 0.18 -7.24
CA GLU A 84 3.15 -0.78 -6.20
C GLU A 84 2.14 -0.85 -5.05
N GLN A 85 1.64 0.30 -4.59
CA GLN A 85 0.56 0.34 -3.59
C GLN A 85 -0.70 -0.34 -4.12
N LEU A 86 -1.06 -0.07 -5.38
CA LEU A 86 -2.20 -0.74 -6.01
C LEU A 86 -1.96 -2.25 -6.12
N GLN A 87 -0.77 -2.68 -6.54
CA GLN A 87 -0.42 -4.08 -6.65
C GLN A 87 -0.52 -4.80 -5.32
N ALA A 88 0.03 -4.21 -4.25
CA ALA A 88 -0.06 -4.76 -2.90
C ALA A 88 -1.52 -4.96 -2.47
N PHE A 89 -2.38 -3.98 -2.76
CA PHE A 89 -3.80 -4.10 -2.48
C PHE A 89 -4.52 -5.13 -3.36
N LEU A 90 -4.16 -5.24 -4.64
CA LEU A 90 -4.71 -6.25 -5.55
C LEU A 90 -4.35 -7.67 -5.10
N GLN A 91 -3.18 -7.88 -4.50
CA GLN A 91 -2.83 -9.18 -3.90
C GLN A 91 -3.74 -9.54 -2.73
N VAL A 92 -4.18 -8.55 -1.94
CA VAL A 92 -5.19 -8.75 -0.89
C VAL A 92 -6.55 -9.06 -1.50
N LEU A 93 -6.92 -8.45 -2.63
CA LEU A 93 -8.16 -8.80 -3.34
C LEU A 93 -8.11 -10.20 -3.96
N ILE A 94 -6.93 -10.65 -4.40
CA ILE A 94 -6.70 -12.01 -4.91
C ILE A 94 -6.84 -13.02 -3.77
N SER A 95 -6.24 -12.77 -2.60
CA SER A 95 -6.37 -13.67 -1.45
C SER A 95 -7.81 -13.73 -0.91
N ARG A 96 -8.60 -12.69 -1.14
CA ARG A 96 -10.05 -12.63 -0.84
C ARG A 96 -10.94 -13.18 -1.96
N GLU A 97 -10.37 -13.72 -3.04
CA GLU A 97 -11.10 -14.25 -4.21
C GLU A 97 -12.05 -13.21 -4.87
N VAL A 98 -11.73 -11.91 -4.78
CA VAL A 98 -12.51 -10.82 -5.41
C VAL A 98 -11.99 -10.53 -6.82
N VAL A 99 -10.67 -10.61 -6.99
CA VAL A 99 -9.95 -10.35 -8.24
C VAL A 99 -9.09 -11.58 -8.55
N VAL A 100 -8.87 -11.84 -9.84
CA VAL A 100 -7.92 -12.86 -10.31
C VAL A 100 -6.91 -12.21 -11.26
N LEU A 101 -5.68 -12.72 -11.25
CA LEU A 101 -4.66 -12.38 -12.25
C LEU A 101 -4.59 -13.53 -13.26
N ASP A 102 -4.87 -13.25 -14.54
CA ASP A 102 -4.76 -14.25 -15.58
C ASP A 102 -3.31 -14.45 -16.07
N ASN A 103 -3.09 -15.45 -16.92
CA ASN A 103 -1.78 -15.80 -17.46
C ASN A 103 -1.17 -14.69 -18.34
N ASN A 104 -1.96 -13.69 -18.75
CA ASN A 104 -1.53 -12.55 -19.54
C ASN A 104 -1.25 -11.31 -18.68
N SER A 105 -1.13 -11.47 -17.36
CA SER A 105 -0.93 -10.38 -16.40
C SER A 105 -2.07 -9.35 -16.41
N ILE A 106 -3.29 -9.79 -16.70
CA ILE A 106 -4.50 -8.96 -16.66
C ILE A 106 -5.29 -9.27 -15.39
N TYR A 107 -5.56 -8.23 -14.59
CA TYR A 107 -6.46 -8.32 -13.44
C TYR A 107 -7.91 -8.33 -13.92
N ARG A 108 -8.73 -9.23 -13.38
CA ARG A 108 -10.16 -9.37 -13.69
C ARG A 108 -10.95 -9.61 -12.42
N LEU A 109 -12.25 -9.32 -12.43
CA LEU A 109 -13.11 -9.76 -11.33
C LEU A 109 -13.20 -11.28 -11.30
N ALA A 110 -13.14 -11.86 -10.11
CA ALA A 110 -13.39 -13.28 -9.94
C ALA A 110 -14.78 -13.65 -10.48
N GLY A 111 -14.88 -14.78 -11.16
CA GLY A 111 -16.12 -15.22 -11.82
C GLY A 111 -16.37 -14.62 -13.21
N GLN A 112 -15.70 -13.53 -13.60
CA GLN A 112 -15.60 -13.16 -15.02
C GLN A 112 -14.52 -14.06 -15.66
N ARG A 113 -14.92 -15.26 -16.10
CA ARG A 113 -14.03 -16.11 -16.91
C ARG A 113 -13.59 -15.31 -18.13
N ALA A 114 -12.27 -15.32 -18.41
CA ALA A 114 -11.78 -14.98 -19.73
C ALA A 114 -12.58 -15.83 -20.73
N ALA A 115 -13.33 -15.19 -21.62
CA ALA A 115 -13.95 -15.90 -22.72
C ALA A 115 -12.82 -16.60 -23.46
N GLY A 116 -12.78 -17.94 -23.34
CA GLY A 116 -11.78 -18.80 -23.98
C GLY A 116 -11.93 -18.80 -25.48
#